data_AF-A0A9P6RC92-F1
#
_entry.id   AF-A0A9P6RC92-F1
#
_cell.length_a   1.000
_cell.length_b   1.000
_cell.length_c   1.000
_cell.angle_alpha   90.00
_cell.angle_beta   90.00
_cell.angle_gamma   90.00
#
_symmetry.space_group_name_H-M   'P 1'
#
loop_
_entity.id
_entity.type
_entity.pdbx_description
1 polymer ?
#
loop_
_entity_poly.entity_id
_entity_poly.type
_entity_poly.pdbx_seq_one_letter_code
_entity_poly.pdbx_strand_id
1 'polypeptide(L)'
;MKISAICIISLGLSLAVFGDAAKQHEHHNNRVQQHHHHAPKDHSHHDKHANQNQHHNQQADHSHHNNQKADHSHHYNQQADHSHHYIQQADHSHHMKQQQQVHHHKNVDHSHHLKADAIPSKPYKGGQYHEHQDNKEVSHEDINKGLEEHQKPSETVAAPPTFAPPPANERKEKMVVAYWTDWTSAAMPPESIPFDKVTHINYAFSIVGSDYRPFFQTDYLLNRVVHSAHLKGVKVLMSIGGWTGSQYFSPLSASLRGRQTFVNGAIDFVKKYNVDGIDIDWEFPGRMGSACNIFDANNDAKNFLLLLRELRAAMNQLPNGDRLEISLATRLVPFDGPDGIMRDVSEFAKVVNHINVMAYDINGSWGTVTGPNAPLGGGGELTYEGGAQAWIDAGFPASQINMGVPFYGRSLTTQSDMTTSQSMQAPFIKPVPVGDNNDALWTDPCEREAAYSGVWKYKNLREQGVVDQYGRARAPWIRKFDRESQTPWLFNPQTKQFISYDDKESLRLKVDYAKEKQLGGVMLWALNQDTVDFELLDVLQDIRR
;
A
#
# COMPACT_ATOMS: atom_id res chain seq x y z
N MET A 1 -75.70 13.79 10.06
CA MET A 1 -75.63 14.19 11.50
C MET A 1 -74.18 14.51 11.81
N LYS A 2 -73.83 15.78 12.08
CA LYS A 2 -73.36 16.29 13.41
C LYS A 2 -72.25 15.40 14.02
N ILE A 3 -70.95 15.74 13.91
CA ILE A 3 -70.19 16.80 14.62
C ILE A 3 -70.21 16.61 16.15
N SER A 4 -69.05 16.32 16.76
CA SER A 4 -68.42 17.11 17.85
C SER A 4 -67.34 16.35 18.63
N ALA A 5 -66.23 17.04 18.95
CA ALA A 5 -65.37 16.73 20.08
C ALA A 5 -65.94 17.32 21.39
N ILE A 6 -65.36 17.02 22.56
CA ILE A 6 -65.22 17.95 23.71
C ILE A 6 -64.45 17.29 24.88
N CYS A 7 -63.63 18.08 25.58
CA CYS A 7 -62.93 17.74 26.82
C CYS A 7 -63.82 17.89 28.06
N ILE A 8 -63.48 17.23 29.18
CA ILE A 8 -63.88 17.66 30.52
C ILE A 8 -62.65 17.80 31.43
N ILE A 9 -62.65 18.85 32.25
CA ILE A 9 -61.60 19.29 33.17
C ILE A 9 -62.15 19.25 34.60
N SER A 10 -61.33 18.86 35.59
CA SER A 10 -61.33 19.34 37.00
C SER A 10 -60.04 18.83 37.68
N LEU A 11 -59.11 19.55 38.33
CA LEU A 11 -58.99 20.79 39.14
C LEU A 11 -58.80 20.55 40.66
N GLY A 12 -57.80 21.22 41.25
CA GLY A 12 -57.44 21.21 42.69
C GLY A 12 -56.06 20.57 42.96
N LEU A 13 -54.89 21.22 43.10
CA LEU A 13 -54.45 22.60 43.43
C LEU A 13 -54.12 22.84 44.93
N SER A 14 -52.81 22.81 45.27
CA SER A 14 -52.10 23.56 46.33
C SER A 14 -50.64 23.02 46.43
N LEU A 15 -49.59 23.80 46.69
CA LEU A 15 -49.40 25.26 46.72
C LEU A 15 -47.94 25.55 46.32
N ALA A 16 -47.66 26.69 45.67
CA ALA A 16 -46.29 27.17 45.45
C ALA A 16 -45.89 28.20 46.52
N VAL A 17 -44.59 28.60 46.57
CA VAL A 17 -44.14 30.00 46.69
C VAL A 17 -42.62 30.09 46.45
N PHE A 18 -42.24 30.92 45.45
CA PHE A 18 -41.05 31.78 45.23
C PHE A 18 -39.75 31.54 46.02
N GLY A 19 -38.53 31.77 45.49
CA GLY A 19 -38.04 32.60 44.36
C GLY A 19 -36.75 33.33 44.84
N ASP A 20 -35.99 34.13 44.09
CA ASP A 20 -35.81 34.37 42.66
C ASP A 20 -34.44 35.12 42.47
N ALA A 21 -33.94 35.26 41.24
CA ALA A 21 -33.00 36.29 40.75
C ALA A 21 -31.62 36.56 41.43
N ALA A 22 -30.57 36.01 40.82
CA ALA A 22 -29.52 36.73 40.06
C ALA A 22 -28.56 37.81 40.67
N LYS A 23 -27.37 37.86 40.01
CA LYS A 23 -26.34 38.94 39.90
C LYS A 23 -25.15 39.03 40.88
N GLN A 24 -24.01 38.57 40.36
CA GLN A 24 -22.85 39.39 39.88
C GLN A 24 -22.04 40.31 40.83
N HIS A 25 -20.72 40.32 40.54
CA HIS A 25 -19.66 41.28 40.91
C HIS A 25 -19.03 41.26 42.33
N GLU A 26 -17.78 40.79 42.33
CA GLU A 26 -16.56 41.56 42.67
C GLU A 26 -15.83 41.48 44.03
N HIS A 27 -14.53 41.25 43.84
CA HIS A 27 -13.37 41.87 44.47
C HIS A 27 -12.85 41.47 45.86
N HIS A 28 -11.57 41.04 45.78
CA HIS A 28 -10.43 41.48 46.58
C HIS A 28 -10.13 40.75 47.91
N ASN A 29 -9.01 39.99 47.94
CA ASN A 29 -7.60 40.40 48.21
C ASN A 29 -7.29 40.29 49.73
N ASN A 30 -6.08 39.97 50.20
CA ASN A 30 -4.78 40.00 49.53
C ASN A 30 -3.68 39.23 50.32
N ARG A 31 -2.62 38.79 49.61
CA ARG A 31 -1.19 38.76 50.04
C ARG A 31 -0.79 37.94 51.30
N VAL A 32 0.49 37.67 51.61
CA VAL A 32 1.85 37.97 51.05
C VAL A 32 2.68 36.67 51.23
N GLN A 33 3.82 36.36 50.58
CA GLN A 33 5.02 37.16 50.30
C GLN A 33 5.88 36.59 49.13
N GLN A 34 6.67 37.45 48.49
CA GLN A 34 7.66 37.16 47.43
C GLN A 34 9.08 37.50 47.93
N HIS A 35 10.12 37.02 47.24
CA HIS A 35 11.32 37.79 46.80
C HIS A 35 11.95 37.00 45.61
N HIS A 36 12.20 37.54 44.40
CA HIS A 36 13.16 38.58 43.95
C HIS A 36 14.64 38.23 44.25
N HIS A 37 15.63 38.39 43.34
CA HIS A 37 15.66 38.72 41.89
C HIS A 37 17.12 38.54 41.34
N HIS A 38 17.34 38.86 40.04
CA HIS A 38 18.62 39.18 39.35
C HIS A 38 19.49 38.09 38.67
N ALA A 39 19.89 38.43 37.43
CA ALA A 39 21.17 38.11 36.78
C ALA A 39 21.96 39.44 36.63
N PRO A 40 23.29 39.44 36.35
CA PRO A 40 23.71 39.62 34.94
C PRO A 40 25.08 39.03 34.51
N LYS A 41 25.28 39.09 33.19
CA LYS A 41 26.45 39.02 32.27
C LYS A 41 27.93 38.87 32.74
N ASP A 42 28.66 38.17 31.84
CA ASP A 42 30.05 38.36 31.34
C ASP A 42 31.26 38.46 32.28
N HIS A 43 32.22 37.54 32.13
CA HIS A 43 33.58 37.89 31.65
C HIS A 43 34.42 36.67 31.20
N SER A 44 35.41 36.95 30.35
CA SER A 44 36.36 36.04 29.69
C SER A 44 37.73 35.97 30.37
N HIS A 45 38.39 34.79 30.39
CA HIS A 45 39.72 34.54 29.78
C HIS A 45 40.34 33.18 30.18
N HIS A 46 41.23 32.69 29.29
CA HIS A 46 42.46 31.85 29.44
C HIS A 46 42.72 31.02 30.73
N ASP A 47 43.36 29.84 30.70
CA ASP A 47 44.41 29.30 29.81
C ASP A 47 44.19 27.80 29.49
N LYS A 48 44.46 27.30 28.27
CA LYS A 48 45.75 26.71 27.84
C LYS A 48 46.47 25.82 28.87
N HIS A 49 46.48 24.52 28.62
CA HIS A 49 47.76 23.79 28.46
C HIS A 49 47.55 22.45 27.74
N ALA A 50 48.23 22.29 26.60
CA ALA A 50 48.60 20.97 26.09
C ALA A 50 50.02 20.67 26.55
N ASN A 51 50.34 19.40 26.83
CA ASN A 51 51.67 18.88 26.52
C ASN A 51 51.66 17.37 26.29
N GLN A 52 52.59 16.91 25.44
CA GLN A 52 52.80 15.52 25.06
C GLN A 52 53.88 14.87 25.95
N ASN A 53 53.83 13.53 26.07
CA ASN A 53 54.95 12.57 25.93
C ASN A 53 54.47 11.19 26.45
N GLN A 54 54.44 10.11 25.67
CA GLN A 54 55.48 9.34 24.97
C GLN A 54 56.31 8.35 25.84
N HIS A 55 56.33 7.09 25.36
CA HIS A 55 57.38 6.06 25.43
C HIS A 55 57.75 5.35 26.74
N HIS A 56 57.29 4.11 26.92
CA HIS A 56 58.03 2.81 26.81
C HIS A 56 57.05 1.67 27.22
N ASN A 57 56.93 0.45 26.67
CA ASN A 57 57.71 -0.53 25.88
C ASN A 57 57.93 -1.82 26.70
N GLN A 58 57.96 -2.97 26.01
CA GLN A 58 58.36 -4.34 26.43
C GLN A 58 57.31 -5.35 26.96
N GLN A 59 57.02 -6.28 26.06
CA GLN A 59 56.85 -7.75 26.17
C GLN A 59 57.26 -8.45 27.49
N ALA A 60 56.55 -9.52 27.86
CA ALA A 60 57.03 -10.92 27.72
C ALA A 60 56.00 -11.98 28.18
N ASP A 61 56.21 -13.23 27.74
CA ASP A 61 55.40 -14.43 28.00
C ASP A 61 55.22 -14.84 29.48
N HIS A 62 54.15 -15.59 29.77
CA HIS A 62 54.30 -17.01 30.15
C HIS A 62 53.00 -17.82 30.02
N SER A 63 53.18 -19.13 29.85
CA SER A 63 52.15 -20.10 29.44
C SER A 63 51.78 -21.11 30.55
N HIS A 64 50.72 -21.87 30.26
CA HIS A 64 50.49 -23.29 30.59
C HIS A 64 49.52 -23.73 31.70
N HIS A 65 48.67 -24.70 31.26
CA HIS A 65 48.20 -25.89 32.00
C HIS A 65 47.15 -25.67 33.12
N ASN A 66 46.18 -26.56 33.37
CA ASN A 66 45.72 -27.78 32.66
C ASN A 66 44.29 -28.14 33.14
N ASN A 67 43.45 -28.77 32.30
CA ASN A 67 42.96 -30.16 32.51
C ASN A 67 41.70 -30.53 31.70
N GLN A 68 41.66 -31.81 31.33
CA GLN A 68 40.58 -32.50 30.62
C GLN A 68 39.64 -33.26 31.59
N LYS A 69 38.41 -33.53 31.14
CA LYS A 69 37.62 -34.80 31.22
C LYS A 69 36.20 -34.50 30.68
N ALA A 70 35.41 -35.44 30.17
CA ALA A 70 35.40 -36.89 30.38
C ALA A 70 35.12 -37.72 29.10
N ASP A 71 35.08 -39.04 29.28
CA ASP A 71 35.09 -40.10 28.25
C ASP A 71 33.70 -40.81 28.12
N HIS A 72 33.57 -41.69 27.13
CA HIS A 72 32.36 -42.44 26.78
C HIS A 72 31.92 -43.49 27.82
N SER A 73 30.62 -43.84 27.78
CA SER A 73 30.14 -45.21 28.08
C SER A 73 28.78 -45.51 27.42
N HIS A 74 28.44 -46.80 27.30
CA HIS A 74 27.36 -47.37 26.49
C HIS A 74 26.32 -48.15 27.32
N HIS A 75 25.25 -48.60 26.64
CA HIS A 75 24.25 -49.63 27.04
C HIS A 75 23.11 -49.22 27.99
N TYR A 76 21.90 -49.80 27.92
CA TYR A 76 21.12 -50.40 26.80
C TYR A 76 19.66 -50.62 27.27
N ASN A 77 18.75 -50.87 26.32
CA ASN A 77 17.53 -51.70 26.41
C ASN A 77 16.13 -51.10 26.77
N GLN A 78 15.23 -51.17 25.77
CA GLN A 78 13.80 -51.62 25.79
C GLN A 78 12.75 -50.87 26.66
N GLN A 79 11.46 -50.72 26.30
CA GLN A 79 10.60 -50.93 25.11
C GLN A 79 9.24 -50.21 25.46
N ALA A 80 8.28 -49.83 24.60
CA ALA A 80 7.87 -50.26 23.26
C ALA A 80 6.99 -49.18 22.56
N ASP A 81 6.85 -49.30 21.23
CA ASP A 81 5.64 -49.11 20.38
C ASP A 81 4.69 -47.89 20.56
N HIS A 82 4.12 -47.26 19.51
CA HIS A 82 4.08 -47.42 18.04
C HIS A 82 4.07 -45.98 17.43
N SER A 83 4.40 -45.68 16.18
CA SER A 83 5.03 -46.42 15.07
C SER A 83 5.43 -45.41 13.96
N HIS A 84 6.34 -45.79 13.04
CA HIS A 84 6.64 -45.03 11.83
C HIS A 84 6.71 -45.96 10.61
N HIS A 85 6.08 -45.56 9.50
CA HIS A 85 6.55 -45.86 8.15
C HIS A 85 6.55 -44.55 7.35
N TYR A 86 7.54 -44.42 6.46
CA TYR A 86 8.02 -43.18 5.85
C TYR A 86 8.45 -43.53 4.41
N ILE A 87 8.75 -42.53 3.55
CA ILE A 87 9.42 -42.68 2.23
C ILE A 87 8.46 -43.19 1.11
N GLN A 88 8.29 -42.57 -0.08
CA GLN A 88 8.83 -41.31 -0.64
C GLN A 88 7.99 -40.80 -1.84
N GLN A 89 8.01 -39.47 -2.04
CA GLN A 89 8.06 -38.72 -3.31
C GLN A 89 6.95 -38.77 -4.40
N ALA A 90 6.82 -37.58 -5.03
CA ALA A 90 6.31 -37.28 -6.37
C ALA A 90 4.79 -37.40 -6.64
N ASP A 91 4.07 -36.29 -6.41
CA ASP A 91 3.52 -35.56 -7.57
C ASP A 91 3.38 -34.05 -7.27
N HIS A 92 4.19 -33.23 -7.95
CA HIS A 92 4.17 -31.76 -7.91
C HIS A 92 4.54 -31.21 -9.30
N SER A 93 3.69 -31.42 -10.32
CA SER A 93 3.78 -30.63 -11.57
C SER A 93 2.52 -30.58 -12.46
N HIS A 94 1.32 -30.86 -11.92
CA HIS A 94 0.07 -30.83 -12.70
C HIS A 94 -1.01 -29.94 -12.07
N HIS A 95 -0.99 -28.64 -12.40
CA HIS A 95 -2.18 -27.82 -12.76
C HIS A 95 -1.87 -26.38 -13.24
N MET A 96 -0.59 -26.01 -13.46
CA MET A 96 -0.19 -24.75 -14.11
C MET A 96 0.43 -24.97 -15.51
N LYS A 97 -0.20 -25.81 -16.35
CA LYS A 97 0.20 -26.06 -17.75
C LYS A 97 -0.96 -26.17 -18.76
N GLN A 98 -2.13 -25.62 -18.44
CA GLN A 98 -3.19 -25.36 -19.42
C GLN A 98 -3.63 -23.89 -19.38
N GLN A 99 -2.82 -23.01 -19.96
CA GLN A 99 -3.31 -21.69 -20.43
C GLN A 99 -2.43 -20.97 -21.47
N GLN A 100 -1.36 -21.59 -21.98
CA GLN A 100 -0.58 -21.04 -23.11
C GLN A 100 -0.19 -22.12 -24.13
N GLN A 101 -1.10 -22.42 -25.06
CA GLN A 101 -0.77 -22.99 -26.37
C GLN A 101 -1.78 -22.53 -27.43
N VAL A 102 -1.51 -21.41 -28.10
CA VAL A 102 -1.88 -21.21 -29.51
C VAL A 102 -0.71 -20.52 -30.23
N HIS A 103 -0.11 -21.25 -31.17
CA HIS A 103 0.83 -20.81 -32.21
C HIS A 103 2.08 -19.97 -31.83
N HIS A 104 3.25 -20.63 -31.88
CA HIS A 104 4.25 -20.35 -32.92
C HIS A 104 5.00 -21.66 -33.26
N HIS A 105 5.03 -22.04 -34.54
CA HIS A 105 5.74 -23.24 -35.00
C HIS A 105 7.20 -22.93 -35.33
N LYS A 106 8.09 -23.84 -34.98
CA LYS A 106 9.52 -23.76 -35.30
C LYS A 106 9.77 -24.16 -36.77
N ASN A 107 10.54 -23.36 -37.50
CA ASN A 107 11.59 -23.92 -38.36
C ASN A 107 12.80 -24.20 -37.43
N VAL A 108 13.70 -25.15 -37.65
CA VAL A 108 14.42 -25.64 -38.83
C VAL A 108 14.75 -27.15 -38.50
N ASP A 109 14.79 -28.15 -39.40
CA ASP A 109 15.84 -28.30 -40.42
C ASP A 109 15.64 -29.42 -41.49
N HIS A 110 16.39 -29.26 -42.60
CA HIS A 110 16.81 -30.15 -43.70
C HIS A 110 16.13 -31.51 -43.99
N SER A 111 15.63 -31.66 -45.24
CA SER A 111 16.30 -32.56 -46.24
C SER A 111 15.81 -32.38 -47.70
N HIS A 112 16.78 -32.29 -48.61
CA HIS A 112 16.80 -32.48 -50.08
C HIS A 112 15.56 -32.81 -50.95
N HIS A 113 15.55 -32.14 -52.12
CA HIS A 113 15.16 -32.61 -53.48
C HIS A 113 13.84 -33.39 -53.70
N LEU A 114 12.96 -32.84 -54.55
CA LEU A 114 12.92 -33.19 -55.99
C LEU A 114 11.97 -32.26 -56.79
N LYS A 115 11.92 -32.46 -58.11
CA LYS A 115 11.33 -31.54 -59.10
C LYS A 115 9.81 -31.69 -59.27
N ALA A 116 9.22 -30.59 -59.72
CA ALA A 116 8.03 -30.42 -60.58
C ALA A 116 7.18 -31.64 -60.97
N ASP A 117 5.86 -31.44 -60.98
CA ASP A 117 5.10 -31.44 -62.23
C ASP A 117 3.83 -30.57 -62.13
N ALA A 118 3.27 -30.16 -63.26
CA ALA A 118 2.22 -29.14 -63.37
C ALA A 118 0.94 -29.66 -64.07
N ILE A 119 -0.02 -28.73 -64.30
CA ILE A 119 -1.12 -28.72 -65.32
C ILE A 119 -2.52 -29.14 -64.77
N PRO A 120 -3.66 -28.42 -65.07
CA PRO A 120 -3.85 -27.00 -65.45
C PRO A 120 -5.14 -26.29 -64.91
N SER A 121 -5.37 -25.07 -65.41
CA SER A 121 -6.67 -24.43 -65.75
C SER A 121 -7.39 -23.44 -64.79
N LYS A 122 -6.91 -22.18 -64.83
CA LYS A 122 -7.58 -20.92 -65.29
C LYS A 122 -9.10 -20.70 -65.07
N PRO A 123 -9.60 -19.43 -65.05
CA PRO A 123 -8.91 -18.12 -65.01
C PRO A 123 -9.47 -17.13 -63.95
N TYR A 124 -8.82 -15.98 -63.71
CA TYR A 124 -9.35 -14.64 -64.06
C TYR A 124 -8.31 -13.51 -63.85
N LYS A 125 -8.57 -12.38 -64.52
CA LYS A 125 -7.77 -11.14 -64.63
C LYS A 125 -7.48 -10.52 -63.25
N GLY A 126 -6.39 -9.79 -62.99
CA GLY A 126 -5.37 -9.23 -63.90
C GLY A 126 -5.27 -7.71 -63.71
N GLY A 127 -4.26 -7.25 -62.96
CA GLY A 127 -3.95 -5.84 -62.71
C GLY A 127 -2.52 -5.72 -62.17
N GLN A 128 -1.69 -4.87 -62.79
CA GLN A 128 -0.24 -4.92 -62.65
C GLN A 128 0.26 -4.16 -61.41
N TYR A 129 1.24 -4.76 -60.71
CA TYR A 129 2.22 -3.98 -59.95
C TYR A 129 3.35 -3.57 -60.89
N HIS A 130 3.65 -2.27 -60.92
CA HIS A 130 4.94 -1.78 -61.42
C HIS A 130 5.73 -1.24 -60.24
N GLU A 131 6.92 -1.81 -60.05
CA GLU A 131 7.90 -1.41 -59.07
C GLU A 131 8.58 -0.11 -59.52
N HIS A 132 8.52 0.93 -58.70
CA HIS A 132 9.38 2.10 -58.81
C HIS A 132 9.94 2.43 -57.43
N GLN A 133 11.23 2.19 -57.27
CA GLN A 133 12.01 2.83 -56.21
C GLN A 133 12.11 4.32 -56.54
N ASP A 134 11.68 5.17 -55.62
CA ASP A 134 12.06 6.58 -55.59
C ASP A 134 12.41 6.96 -54.15
N ASN A 135 13.72 7.11 -53.89
CA ASN A 135 14.20 7.70 -52.65
C ASN A 135 13.87 9.18 -52.65
N LYS A 136 12.98 9.61 -51.74
CA LYS A 136 12.87 11.01 -51.33
C LYS A 136 12.89 11.11 -49.82
N GLU A 137 13.93 11.73 -49.30
CA GLU A 137 13.97 12.22 -47.93
C GLU A 137 12.84 13.24 -47.75
N VAL A 138 11.93 12.99 -46.80
CA VAL A 138 10.94 13.97 -46.36
C VAL A 138 11.57 14.78 -45.23
N SER A 139 11.65 16.09 -45.40
CA SER A 139 12.24 16.97 -44.41
C SER A 139 11.37 17.08 -43.16
N HIS A 140 11.98 17.41 -42.01
CA HIS A 140 11.26 17.58 -40.73
C HIS A 140 10.19 18.70 -40.74
N GLU A 141 10.12 19.51 -41.80
CA GLU A 141 9.21 20.65 -41.91
C GLU A 141 7.80 20.25 -42.39
N ASP A 142 7.67 19.15 -43.16
CA ASP A 142 6.38 18.68 -43.68
C ASP A 142 5.57 17.87 -42.65
N ILE A 143 6.21 17.34 -41.60
CA ILE A 143 5.52 16.67 -40.49
C ILE A 143 4.77 17.68 -39.61
N ASN A 144 5.32 18.88 -39.43
CA ASN A 144 4.72 19.90 -38.55
C ASN A 144 3.42 20.49 -39.11
N LYS A 145 3.26 20.59 -40.45
CA LYS A 145 2.01 21.08 -41.06
C LYS A 145 0.83 20.11 -40.89
N GLY A 146 1.08 18.81 -40.74
CA GLY A 146 0.04 17.83 -40.42
C GLY A 146 -0.48 17.90 -38.98
N LEU A 147 0.19 18.64 -38.10
CA LEU A 147 -0.16 18.77 -36.67
C LEU A 147 -0.88 20.09 -36.35
N GLU A 148 -0.84 21.09 -37.25
CA GLU A 148 -1.46 22.40 -37.02
C GLU A 148 -2.94 22.48 -37.46
N GLU A 149 -3.41 21.66 -38.40
CA GLU A 149 -4.82 21.71 -38.86
C GLU A 149 -5.85 21.08 -37.90
N HIS A 150 -5.41 20.47 -36.79
CA HIS A 150 -6.31 19.96 -35.74
C HIS A 150 -6.44 20.87 -34.51
N GLN A 151 -5.97 22.13 -34.58
CA GLN A 151 -6.24 23.15 -33.56
C GLN A 151 -7.36 24.14 -33.97
N LYS A 152 -8.56 23.61 -34.23
CA LYS A 152 -9.79 24.43 -34.26
C LYS A 152 -10.50 24.35 -32.90
N PRO A 153 -10.50 25.41 -32.07
CA PRO A 153 -11.23 25.41 -30.81
C PRO A 153 -12.74 25.53 -31.08
N SER A 154 -13.43 24.39 -31.10
CA SER A 154 -14.89 24.31 -31.18
C SER A 154 -15.47 23.18 -30.32
N GLU A 155 -14.93 23.02 -29.13
CA GLU A 155 -15.72 22.52 -28.00
C GLU A 155 -15.86 23.67 -27.01
N THR A 156 -17.10 24.07 -26.72
CA THR A 156 -17.39 24.84 -25.53
C THR A 156 -17.00 23.95 -24.36
N VAL A 157 -15.93 24.32 -23.64
CA VAL A 157 -15.57 23.64 -22.39
C VAL A 157 -16.74 23.85 -21.45
N ALA A 158 -17.60 22.83 -21.36
CA ALA A 158 -18.71 22.83 -20.42
C ALA A 158 -18.13 23.08 -19.04
N ALA A 159 -18.74 23.98 -18.28
CA ALA A 159 -18.33 24.21 -16.90
C ALA A 159 -18.30 22.84 -16.18
N PRO A 160 -17.24 22.55 -15.40
CA PRO A 160 -17.11 21.24 -14.76
C PRO A 160 -18.38 20.92 -13.98
N PRO A 161 -18.94 19.71 -14.11
CA PRO A 161 -20.27 19.38 -13.62
C PRO A 161 -20.37 19.71 -12.13
N THR A 162 -21.43 20.41 -11.75
CA THR A 162 -21.69 20.78 -10.35
C THR A 162 -21.94 19.51 -9.53
N PHE A 163 -20.91 19.07 -8.81
CA PHE A 163 -20.98 17.93 -7.92
C PHE A 163 -21.38 18.36 -6.52
N ALA A 164 -22.28 17.62 -5.88
CA ALA A 164 -22.35 17.62 -4.43
C ALA A 164 -21.10 16.92 -3.88
N PRO A 165 -20.38 17.50 -2.90
CA PRO A 165 -19.35 16.75 -2.17
C PRO A 165 -20.00 15.54 -1.48
N PRO A 166 -19.23 14.49 -1.14
CA PRO A 166 -19.76 13.43 -0.29
C PRO A 166 -20.29 14.02 1.02
N PRO A 167 -21.32 13.41 1.65
CA PRO A 167 -21.82 13.87 2.93
C PRO A 167 -20.68 14.10 3.93
N ALA A 168 -20.73 15.22 4.66
CA ALA A 168 -19.72 15.51 5.67
C ALA A 168 -19.68 14.35 6.67
N ASN A 169 -18.57 13.61 6.67
CA ASN A 169 -18.46 12.38 7.44
C ASN A 169 -18.30 12.70 8.94
N GLU A 170 -19.43 12.87 9.63
CA GLU A 170 -19.56 12.58 11.06
C GLU A 170 -19.44 11.05 11.32
N ARG A 171 -18.44 10.39 10.71
CA ARG A 171 -18.15 8.97 10.93
C ARG A 171 -17.60 8.81 12.33
N LYS A 172 -18.50 8.44 13.24
CA LYS A 172 -18.17 8.03 14.62
C LYS A 172 -17.36 6.74 14.65
N GLU A 173 -17.50 5.90 13.63
CA GLU A 173 -16.78 4.63 13.50
C GLU A 173 -15.49 4.80 12.69
N LYS A 174 -14.39 4.26 13.22
CA LYS A 174 -13.08 4.22 12.56
C LYS A 174 -13.01 3.08 11.55
N MET A 175 -12.26 3.28 10.48
CA MET A 175 -12.12 2.32 9.40
C MET A 175 -11.02 1.28 9.66
N VAL A 176 -11.28 0.05 9.22
CA VAL A 176 -10.26 -0.97 8.93
C VAL A 176 -10.49 -1.37 7.48
N VAL A 177 -9.64 -0.86 6.59
CA VAL A 177 -9.68 -1.13 5.15
C VAL A 177 -8.71 -2.27 4.83
N ALA A 178 -9.18 -3.33 4.21
CA ALA A 178 -8.35 -4.47 3.85
C ALA A 178 -8.27 -4.69 2.33
N TYR A 179 -7.06 -4.69 1.79
CA TYR A 179 -6.84 -5.15 0.43
C TYR A 179 -6.93 -6.68 0.37
N TRP A 180 -7.84 -7.18 -0.47
CA TRP A 180 -7.96 -8.59 -0.80
C TRP A 180 -7.71 -8.78 -2.29
N THR A 181 -6.89 -9.77 -2.63
CA THR A 181 -6.30 -9.95 -3.96
C THR A 181 -6.78 -11.26 -4.58
N ASP A 182 -7.34 -11.20 -5.79
CA ASP A 182 -8.08 -12.33 -6.38
C ASP A 182 -7.20 -13.55 -6.69
N TRP A 183 -5.93 -13.31 -7.06
CA TRP A 183 -4.89 -14.33 -7.22
C TRP A 183 -4.53 -15.09 -5.92
N THR A 184 -5.06 -14.68 -4.76
CA THR A 184 -4.83 -15.35 -3.47
C THR A 184 -6.04 -16.14 -2.97
N SER A 185 -7.14 -16.16 -3.74
CA SER A 185 -8.39 -16.86 -3.46
C SER A 185 -8.27 -18.36 -3.19
N ALA A 186 -7.23 -19.02 -3.69
CA ALA A 186 -6.94 -20.42 -3.37
C ALA A 186 -6.51 -20.63 -1.90
N ALA A 187 -5.89 -19.63 -1.28
CA ALA A 187 -5.49 -19.64 0.13
C ALA A 187 -6.50 -18.92 1.04
N MET A 188 -7.29 -17.99 0.50
CA MET A 188 -8.34 -17.26 1.22
C MET A 188 -9.55 -17.04 0.29
N PRO A 189 -10.45 -18.03 0.12
CA PRO A 189 -11.65 -17.86 -0.67
C PRO A 189 -12.58 -16.77 -0.08
N PRO A 190 -13.48 -16.15 -0.89
CA PRO A 190 -14.33 -15.05 -0.46
C PRO A 190 -15.06 -15.25 0.87
N GLU A 191 -15.55 -16.47 1.14
CA GLU A 191 -16.33 -16.79 2.35
C GLU A 191 -15.46 -17.01 3.60
N SER A 192 -14.13 -17.08 3.44
CA SER A 192 -13.16 -17.14 4.55
C SER A 192 -12.59 -15.78 4.96
N ILE A 193 -13.00 -14.70 4.28
CA ILE A 193 -12.64 -13.33 4.65
C ILE A 193 -13.28 -13.01 6.02
N PRO A 194 -12.51 -12.54 7.02
CA PRO A 194 -13.02 -12.19 8.35
C PRO A 194 -13.77 -10.84 8.32
N PHE A 195 -14.94 -10.83 7.67
CA PHE A 195 -15.74 -9.63 7.47
C PHE A 195 -16.16 -8.92 8.78
N ASP A 196 -16.25 -9.62 9.90
CA ASP A 196 -16.50 -9.03 11.22
C ASP A 196 -15.34 -8.13 11.72
N LYS A 197 -14.12 -8.36 11.22
CA LYS A 197 -12.89 -7.64 11.60
C LYS A 197 -12.54 -6.46 10.68
N VAL A 198 -13.30 -6.22 9.61
CA VAL A 198 -13.03 -5.14 8.65
C VAL A 198 -14.26 -4.24 8.48
N THR A 199 -14.07 -3.05 7.90
CA THR A 199 -15.18 -2.16 7.50
C THR A 199 -15.28 -2.00 5.99
N HIS A 200 -14.15 -2.13 5.29
CA HIS A 200 -14.06 -2.06 3.83
C HIS A 200 -13.14 -3.17 3.30
N ILE A 201 -13.52 -3.79 2.18
CA ILE A 201 -12.64 -4.57 1.32
C ILE A 201 -12.34 -3.75 0.06
N ASN A 202 -11.05 -3.51 -0.21
CA ASN A 202 -10.60 -3.04 -1.51
C ASN A 202 -10.22 -4.28 -2.34
N TYR A 203 -11.02 -4.59 -3.36
CA TYR A 203 -10.80 -5.74 -4.24
C TYR A 203 -9.73 -5.37 -5.27
N ALA A 204 -8.55 -5.98 -5.15
CA ALA A 204 -7.37 -5.70 -5.96
C ALA A 204 -7.12 -6.79 -7.02
N PHE A 205 -6.84 -6.48 -8.29
CA PHE A 205 -6.85 -5.15 -8.95
C PHE A 205 -7.52 -5.21 -10.32
N SER A 206 -8.27 -4.15 -10.64
CA SER A 206 -8.60 -3.81 -12.02
C SER A 206 -7.41 -3.10 -12.64
N ILE A 207 -7.08 -3.42 -13.90
CA ILE A 207 -6.00 -2.77 -14.65
C ILE A 207 -6.60 -1.87 -15.73
N VAL A 208 -5.90 -0.79 -16.08
CA VAL A 208 -6.27 0.09 -17.19
C VAL A 208 -5.27 -0.08 -18.34
N GLY A 209 -5.78 -0.34 -19.55
CA GLY A 209 -4.97 -0.39 -20.77
C GLY A 209 -4.87 0.96 -21.50
N SER A 210 -4.27 0.92 -22.69
CA SER A 210 -4.20 2.07 -23.60
C SER A 210 -5.55 2.50 -24.20
N ASP A 211 -6.60 1.70 -24.00
CA ASP A 211 -7.99 2.04 -24.29
C ASP A 211 -8.66 2.87 -23.17
N TYR A 212 -7.96 3.07 -22.06
CA TYR A 212 -8.38 3.81 -20.86
C TYR A 212 -9.61 3.25 -20.14
N ARG A 213 -10.02 2.02 -20.45
CA ARG A 213 -11.16 1.36 -19.79
C ARG A 213 -10.65 0.37 -18.74
N PRO A 214 -11.04 0.51 -17.46
CA PRO A 214 -10.63 -0.45 -16.45
C PRO A 214 -11.30 -1.81 -16.68
N PHE A 215 -10.54 -2.89 -16.54
CA PHE A 215 -11.00 -4.27 -16.69
C PHE A 215 -10.38 -5.21 -15.65
N PHE A 216 -10.95 -6.41 -15.51
CA PHE A 216 -10.37 -7.52 -14.76
C PHE A 216 -10.02 -8.66 -15.72
N GLN A 217 -8.93 -9.38 -15.44
CA GLN A 217 -8.65 -10.65 -16.12
C GLN A 217 -9.65 -11.74 -15.68
N THR A 218 -10.05 -11.71 -14.40
CA THR A 218 -11.00 -12.64 -13.79
C THR A 218 -11.97 -11.93 -12.85
N ASP A 219 -13.26 -11.90 -13.18
CA ASP A 219 -14.30 -11.20 -12.41
C ASP A 219 -15.28 -12.15 -11.66
N TYR A 220 -15.12 -13.46 -11.82
CA TYR A 220 -16.04 -14.50 -11.32
C TYR A 220 -16.14 -14.59 -9.79
N LEU A 221 -15.16 -14.09 -9.04
CA LEU A 221 -15.18 -14.07 -7.57
C LEU A 221 -15.85 -12.83 -6.99
N LEU A 222 -15.98 -11.75 -7.77
CA LEU A 222 -16.38 -10.45 -7.25
C LEU A 222 -17.80 -10.45 -6.68
N ASN A 223 -18.75 -11.08 -7.38
CA ASN A 223 -20.12 -11.26 -6.86
C ASN A 223 -20.16 -12.03 -5.52
N ARG A 224 -19.24 -12.97 -5.28
CA ARG A 224 -19.15 -13.72 -4.02
C ARG A 224 -18.57 -12.87 -2.89
N VAL A 225 -17.56 -12.06 -3.19
CA VAL A 225 -16.99 -11.10 -2.21
C VAL A 225 -18.04 -10.06 -1.83
N VAL A 226 -18.69 -9.41 -2.80
CA VAL A 226 -19.74 -8.40 -2.54
C VAL A 226 -20.90 -9.00 -1.74
N HIS A 227 -21.42 -10.16 -2.16
CA HIS A 227 -22.51 -10.82 -1.42
C HIS A 227 -22.13 -11.13 0.04
N SER A 228 -20.94 -11.70 0.27
CA SER A 228 -20.49 -12.07 1.61
C SER A 228 -20.19 -10.87 2.51
N ALA A 229 -19.65 -9.79 1.92
CA ALA A 229 -19.42 -8.52 2.59
C ALA A 229 -20.74 -7.83 3.00
N HIS A 230 -21.71 -7.76 2.08
CA HIS A 230 -23.00 -7.13 2.29
C HIS A 230 -23.84 -7.83 3.36
N LEU A 231 -23.76 -9.17 3.46
CA LEU A 231 -24.35 -9.94 4.57
C LEU A 231 -23.79 -9.57 5.96
N LYS A 232 -22.67 -8.84 6.01
CA LYS A 232 -21.98 -8.39 7.24
C LYS A 232 -21.93 -6.87 7.38
N GLY A 233 -22.52 -6.12 6.45
CA GLY A 233 -22.46 -4.65 6.43
C GLY A 233 -21.09 -4.07 6.05
N VAL A 234 -20.19 -4.90 5.49
CA VAL A 234 -18.87 -4.47 5.00
C VAL A 234 -19.02 -3.91 3.59
N LYS A 235 -18.38 -2.76 3.33
CA LYS A 235 -18.34 -2.16 1.99
C LYS A 235 -17.29 -2.84 1.11
N VAL A 236 -17.56 -2.94 -0.19
CA VAL A 236 -16.58 -3.40 -1.19
C VAL A 236 -16.32 -2.31 -2.21
N LEU A 237 -15.07 -1.85 -2.30
CA LEU A 237 -14.62 -0.91 -3.32
C LEU A 237 -13.77 -1.66 -4.35
N MET A 238 -13.93 -1.29 -5.62
CA MET A 238 -13.08 -1.83 -6.69
C MET A 238 -11.80 -1.02 -6.78
N SER A 239 -10.66 -1.66 -6.47
CA SER A 239 -9.36 -1.02 -6.62
C SER A 239 -8.86 -1.11 -8.05
N ILE A 240 -8.61 0.05 -8.65
CA ILE A 240 -8.20 0.22 -10.04
C ILE A 240 -6.80 0.80 -10.06
N GLY A 241 -5.85 0.08 -10.65
CA GLY A 241 -4.45 0.47 -10.75
C GLY A 241 -3.50 -0.53 -10.06
N GLY A 242 -2.80 -0.05 -9.04
CA GLY A 242 -1.65 -0.71 -8.42
C GLY A 242 -0.39 -0.58 -9.27
N TRP A 243 0.73 -1.04 -8.71
CA TRP A 243 2.09 -0.91 -9.27
C TRP A 243 2.18 -1.18 -10.78
N THR A 244 1.68 -2.33 -11.22
CA THR A 244 1.68 -2.75 -12.64
C THR A 244 0.47 -2.28 -13.45
N GLY A 245 -0.58 -1.77 -12.79
CA GLY A 245 -1.80 -1.31 -13.44
C GLY A 245 -1.82 0.18 -13.75
N SER A 246 -0.77 0.91 -13.36
CA SER A 246 -0.74 2.38 -13.36
C SER A 246 -0.23 3.04 -14.65
N GLN A 247 0.18 2.25 -15.65
CA GLN A 247 0.91 2.74 -16.82
C GLN A 247 0.23 3.89 -17.58
N TYR A 248 -1.10 3.87 -17.66
CA TYR A 248 -1.89 4.76 -18.54
C TYR A 248 -2.67 5.85 -17.79
N PHE A 249 -2.48 6.03 -16.48
CA PHE A 249 -3.23 7.04 -15.73
C PHE A 249 -2.97 8.48 -16.17
N SER A 250 -1.71 8.85 -16.47
CA SER A 250 -1.41 10.21 -16.97
C SER A 250 -2.18 10.56 -18.25
N PRO A 251 -2.05 9.81 -19.37
CA PRO A 251 -2.74 10.14 -20.61
C PRO A 251 -4.27 9.97 -20.54
N LEU A 252 -4.78 9.06 -19.70
CA LEU A 252 -6.23 8.97 -19.50
C LEU A 252 -6.78 10.19 -18.76
N SER A 253 -6.08 10.66 -17.72
CA SER A 253 -6.50 11.82 -16.94
C SER A 253 -6.39 13.12 -17.75
N ALA A 254 -5.38 13.23 -18.62
CA ALA A 254 -5.15 14.41 -19.44
C ALA A 254 -6.26 14.70 -20.47
N SER A 255 -6.94 13.67 -20.99
CA SER A 255 -7.92 13.83 -22.07
C SER A 255 -9.37 13.66 -21.60
N LEU A 256 -10.29 14.50 -22.11
CA LEU A 256 -11.73 14.37 -21.80
C LEU A 256 -12.26 12.97 -22.15
N ARG A 257 -11.89 12.45 -23.32
CA ARG A 257 -12.24 11.09 -23.77
C ARG A 257 -11.68 10.02 -22.83
N GLY A 258 -10.43 10.14 -22.38
CA GLY A 258 -9.80 9.19 -21.45
C GLY A 258 -10.54 9.14 -20.12
N ARG A 259 -10.79 10.31 -19.51
CA ARG A 259 -11.56 10.42 -18.26
C ARG A 259 -12.97 9.86 -18.39
N GLN A 260 -13.71 10.24 -19.44
CA GLN A 260 -15.05 9.69 -19.70
C GLN A 260 -15.03 8.16 -19.89
N THR A 261 -14.02 7.61 -20.58
CA THR A 261 -13.91 6.16 -20.81
C THR A 261 -13.64 5.41 -19.51
N PHE A 262 -12.74 5.93 -18.67
CA PHE A 262 -12.46 5.41 -17.34
C PHE A 262 -13.68 5.48 -16.43
N VAL A 263 -14.30 6.67 -16.31
CA VAL A 263 -15.47 6.91 -15.45
C VAL A 263 -16.62 5.99 -15.84
N ASN A 264 -16.89 5.82 -17.14
CA ASN A 264 -17.92 4.88 -17.60
C ASN A 264 -17.59 3.43 -17.21
N GLY A 265 -16.34 2.98 -17.33
CA GLY A 265 -15.92 1.64 -16.89
C GLY A 265 -16.06 1.43 -15.39
N ALA A 266 -15.66 2.42 -14.58
CA ALA A 266 -15.81 2.39 -13.13
C ALA A 266 -17.29 2.33 -12.71
N ILE A 267 -18.15 3.14 -13.33
CA ILE A 267 -19.61 3.13 -13.13
C ILE A 267 -20.24 1.79 -13.54
N ASP A 268 -19.71 1.13 -14.58
CA ASP A 268 -20.18 -0.19 -14.99
C ASP A 268 -19.83 -1.29 -13.98
N PHE A 269 -18.73 -1.17 -13.20
CA PHE A 269 -18.50 -2.05 -12.05
C PHE A 269 -19.56 -1.86 -10.97
N VAL A 270 -19.88 -0.61 -10.60
CA VAL A 270 -20.94 -0.29 -9.62
C VAL A 270 -22.26 -0.93 -10.04
N LYS A 271 -22.65 -0.80 -11.31
CA LYS A 271 -23.89 -1.39 -11.85
C LYS A 271 -23.85 -2.92 -11.97
N LYS A 272 -22.75 -3.52 -12.43
CA LYS A 272 -22.65 -4.97 -12.70
C LYS A 272 -22.51 -5.78 -11.41
N TYR A 273 -21.81 -5.24 -10.40
CA TYR A 273 -21.42 -5.96 -9.20
C TYR A 273 -22.04 -5.44 -7.90
N ASN A 274 -22.76 -4.32 -7.94
CA ASN A 274 -23.31 -3.68 -6.74
C ASN A 274 -22.21 -3.35 -5.69
N VAL A 275 -21.05 -2.92 -6.16
CA VAL A 275 -19.94 -2.47 -5.30
C VAL A 275 -20.25 -1.10 -4.70
N ASP A 276 -19.81 -0.87 -3.47
CA ASP A 276 -20.08 0.34 -2.69
C ASP A 276 -19.21 1.53 -3.08
N GLY A 277 -18.30 1.37 -4.04
CA GLY A 277 -17.44 2.46 -4.49
C GLY A 277 -16.26 2.03 -5.36
N ILE A 278 -15.37 2.99 -5.58
CA ILE A 278 -14.17 2.85 -6.41
C ILE A 278 -12.97 3.31 -5.60
N ASP A 279 -11.93 2.48 -5.55
CA ASP A 279 -10.62 2.81 -5.03
C ASP A 279 -9.69 3.05 -6.23
N ILE A 280 -8.93 4.15 -6.24
CA ILE A 280 -7.95 4.43 -7.31
C ILE A 280 -6.55 4.36 -6.71
N ASP A 281 -5.75 3.45 -7.25
CA ASP A 281 -4.37 3.21 -6.87
C ASP A 281 -3.44 3.57 -8.04
N TRP A 282 -3.28 4.88 -8.27
CA TRP A 282 -2.33 5.38 -9.26
C TRP A 282 -0.95 5.51 -8.63
N GLU A 283 -0.01 4.70 -9.13
CA GLU A 283 1.40 4.73 -8.76
C GLU A 283 2.30 5.31 -9.88
N PHE A 284 2.56 6.62 -9.96
CA PHE A 284 2.06 7.72 -9.13
C PHE A 284 1.76 8.97 -9.98
N PRO A 285 0.83 9.85 -9.57
CA PRO A 285 0.63 11.13 -10.25
C PRO A 285 1.88 12.00 -10.15
N GLY A 286 2.38 12.49 -11.29
CA GLY A 286 3.43 13.50 -11.36
C GLY A 286 4.86 12.96 -11.21
N ARG A 287 5.06 11.64 -11.08
CA ARG A 287 6.39 11.03 -11.04
C ARG A 287 6.39 9.59 -11.55
N MET A 288 7.59 9.06 -11.78
CA MET A 288 7.79 7.65 -12.09
C MET A 288 7.31 6.75 -10.92
N GLY A 289 6.54 5.71 -11.26
CA GLY A 289 6.25 4.55 -10.42
C GLY A 289 7.03 3.34 -10.95
N SER A 290 6.33 2.34 -11.50
CA SER A 290 6.99 1.28 -12.28
C SER A 290 7.59 1.84 -13.59
N ALA A 291 8.66 1.19 -14.08
CA ALA A 291 9.62 1.75 -15.02
C ALA A 291 9.07 2.12 -16.42
N CYS A 292 7.86 1.65 -16.77
CA CYS A 292 7.20 1.92 -18.04
C CYS A 292 5.96 2.82 -17.90
N ASN A 293 5.71 3.38 -16.71
CA ASN A 293 4.58 4.26 -16.44
C ASN A 293 4.75 5.62 -17.15
N ILE A 294 3.67 6.09 -17.78
CA ILE A 294 3.60 7.41 -18.39
C ILE A 294 3.19 8.40 -17.29
N PHE A 295 3.95 9.48 -17.11
CA PHE A 295 3.67 10.53 -16.15
C PHE A 295 3.98 11.93 -16.72
N ASP A 296 3.29 12.94 -16.21
CA ASP A 296 3.53 14.36 -16.45
C ASP A 296 3.63 15.09 -15.10
N ALA A 297 4.86 15.43 -14.70
CA ALA A 297 5.17 16.09 -13.44
C ALA A 297 4.46 17.44 -13.22
N ASN A 298 4.02 18.10 -14.29
CA ASN A 298 3.38 19.42 -14.20
C ASN A 298 1.85 19.34 -14.19
N ASN A 299 1.27 18.32 -14.84
CA ASN A 299 -0.17 18.27 -15.09
C ASN A 299 -0.92 17.10 -14.44
N ASP A 300 -0.26 16.03 -14.03
CA ASP A 300 -0.93 14.81 -13.54
C ASP A 300 -1.88 15.07 -12.36
N ALA A 301 -1.43 15.74 -11.29
CA ALA A 301 -2.28 16.01 -10.14
C ALA A 301 -3.52 16.87 -10.51
N LYS A 302 -3.33 17.89 -11.35
CA LYS A 302 -4.43 18.73 -11.87
C LYS A 302 -5.43 17.89 -12.68
N ASN A 303 -4.92 17.03 -13.57
CA ASN A 303 -5.73 16.15 -14.41
C ASN A 303 -6.43 15.05 -13.58
N PHE A 304 -5.79 14.58 -12.51
CA PHE A 304 -6.36 13.62 -11.57
C PHE A 304 -7.54 14.22 -10.81
N LEU A 305 -7.42 15.47 -10.34
CA LEU A 305 -8.54 16.18 -9.71
C LEU A 305 -9.73 16.36 -10.67
N LEU A 306 -9.49 16.56 -11.97
CA LEU A 306 -10.57 16.57 -12.98
C LEU A 306 -11.24 15.19 -13.09
N LEU A 307 -10.46 14.11 -13.14
CA LEU A 307 -10.98 12.73 -13.15
C LEU A 307 -11.84 12.43 -11.93
N LEU A 308 -11.38 12.81 -10.73
CA LEU A 308 -12.11 12.58 -9.48
C LEU A 308 -13.41 13.39 -9.39
N ARG A 309 -13.42 14.63 -9.91
CA ARG A 309 -14.63 15.45 -10.03
C ARG A 309 -15.65 14.83 -11.01
N GLU A 310 -15.20 14.36 -12.16
CA GLU A 310 -16.06 13.68 -13.15
C GLU A 310 -16.60 12.34 -12.62
N LEU A 311 -15.76 11.55 -11.92
CA LEU A 311 -16.18 10.31 -11.27
C LEU A 311 -17.21 10.56 -10.17
N ARG A 312 -16.97 11.52 -9.26
CA ARG A 312 -17.92 11.92 -8.22
C ARG A 312 -19.24 12.38 -8.82
N ALA A 313 -19.19 13.23 -9.85
CA ALA A 313 -20.39 13.71 -10.53
C ALA A 313 -21.20 12.56 -11.14
N ALA A 314 -20.56 11.57 -11.78
CA ALA A 314 -21.22 10.41 -12.34
C ALA A 314 -21.81 9.47 -11.26
N MET A 315 -21.07 9.21 -10.17
CA MET A 315 -21.54 8.37 -9.06
C MET A 315 -22.75 8.99 -8.35
N ASN A 316 -22.77 10.32 -8.19
CA ASN A 316 -23.91 11.04 -7.62
C ASN A 316 -25.21 10.94 -8.46
N GLN A 317 -25.13 10.55 -9.74
CA GLN A 317 -26.33 10.31 -10.58
C GLN A 317 -26.86 8.87 -10.48
N LEU A 318 -26.18 7.97 -9.78
CA LEU A 318 -26.65 6.60 -9.57
C LEU A 318 -27.66 6.53 -8.42
N PRO A 319 -28.56 5.51 -8.42
CA PRO A 319 -29.37 5.21 -7.24
C PRO A 319 -28.50 4.99 -6.00
N ASN A 320 -28.80 5.68 -4.91
CA ASN A 320 -27.98 5.72 -3.68
C ASN A 320 -26.54 6.26 -3.89
N GLY A 321 -26.33 7.13 -4.90
CA GLY A 321 -25.03 7.74 -5.19
C GLY A 321 -24.39 8.51 -4.03
N ASP A 322 -25.22 9.00 -3.10
CA ASP A 322 -24.83 9.62 -1.82
C ASP A 322 -24.10 8.66 -0.85
N ARG A 323 -24.27 7.35 -1.04
CA ARG A 323 -23.64 6.29 -0.22
C ARG A 323 -22.35 5.73 -0.83
N LEU A 324 -22.12 5.98 -2.12
CA LEU A 324 -20.99 5.43 -2.86
C LEU A 324 -19.69 6.14 -2.50
N GLU A 325 -18.66 5.36 -2.20
CA GLU A 325 -17.35 5.89 -1.77
C GLU A 325 -16.36 6.01 -2.94
N ILE A 326 -15.53 7.05 -2.89
CA ILE A 326 -14.28 7.09 -3.66
C ILE A 326 -13.15 7.07 -2.64
N SER A 327 -12.21 6.15 -2.77
CA SER A 327 -10.95 6.17 -2.02
C SER A 327 -9.76 6.22 -2.95
N LEU A 328 -8.61 6.66 -2.43
CA LEU A 328 -7.35 6.67 -3.16
C LEU A 328 -6.32 5.91 -2.33
N ALA A 329 -5.60 4.95 -2.91
CA ALA A 329 -4.31 4.57 -2.38
C ALA A 329 -3.30 5.67 -2.74
N THR A 330 -2.49 6.10 -1.78
CA THR A 330 -1.59 7.24 -1.98
C THR A 330 -0.21 6.98 -1.41
N ARG A 331 0.78 7.69 -1.94
CA ARG A 331 2.12 7.78 -1.34
C ARG A 331 2.03 8.31 0.10
N LEU A 332 3.09 8.06 0.86
CA LEU A 332 3.27 8.57 2.22
C LEU A 332 3.17 10.11 2.31
N VAL A 333 3.58 10.82 1.25
CA VAL A 333 3.49 12.28 1.14
C VAL A 333 2.40 12.70 0.14
N PRO A 334 1.89 13.94 0.20
CA PRO A 334 0.97 14.50 -0.79
C PRO A 334 1.43 14.37 -2.25
N PHE A 335 0.49 14.54 -3.18
CA PHE A 335 0.73 14.44 -4.62
C PHE A 335 1.86 15.37 -5.11
N ASP A 336 2.53 14.94 -6.17
CA ASP A 336 3.53 15.75 -6.86
C ASP A 336 2.87 16.73 -7.85
N GLY A 337 3.35 17.96 -7.85
CA GLY A 337 3.00 19.00 -8.81
C GLY A 337 4.25 19.68 -9.39
N PRO A 338 4.08 20.73 -10.22
CA PRO A 338 5.18 21.37 -10.97
C PRO A 338 6.31 21.90 -10.07
N ASP A 339 5.99 22.36 -8.87
CA ASP A 339 6.93 22.91 -7.88
C ASP A 339 7.34 21.89 -6.79
N GLY A 340 7.08 20.60 -7.02
CA GLY A 340 7.33 19.50 -6.06
C GLY A 340 6.07 19.07 -5.30
N ILE A 341 6.24 18.57 -4.07
CA ILE A 341 5.15 18.04 -3.23
C ILE A 341 4.12 19.15 -2.95
N MET A 342 2.87 18.90 -3.30
CA MET A 342 1.76 19.85 -3.15
C MET A 342 1.51 20.19 -1.67
N ARG A 343 1.39 21.48 -1.37
CA ARG A 343 1.12 22.02 -0.03
C ARG A 343 -0.37 22.33 0.24
N ASP A 344 -1.21 22.20 -0.77
CA ASP A 344 -2.67 22.25 -0.65
C ASP A 344 -3.27 21.21 -1.62
N VAL A 345 -3.95 20.22 -1.04
CA VAL A 345 -4.72 19.18 -1.73
C VAL A 345 -6.16 19.15 -1.20
N SER A 346 -6.63 20.21 -0.54
CA SER A 346 -7.97 20.30 0.05
C SER A 346 -9.11 20.16 -0.97
N GLU A 347 -8.86 20.44 -2.25
CA GLU A 347 -9.79 20.17 -3.35
C GLU A 347 -9.99 18.67 -3.63
N PHE A 348 -9.00 17.81 -3.35
CA PHE A 348 -9.15 16.35 -3.45
C PHE A 348 -10.02 15.82 -2.31
N ALA A 349 -9.82 16.32 -1.08
CA ALA A 349 -10.62 15.98 0.10
C ALA A 349 -12.13 16.27 -0.06
N LYS A 350 -12.50 17.20 -0.97
CA LYS A 350 -13.89 17.55 -1.31
C LYS A 350 -14.57 16.57 -2.28
N VAL A 351 -13.83 15.68 -2.95
CA VAL A 351 -14.37 14.72 -3.94
C VAL A 351 -14.25 13.26 -3.52
N VAL A 352 -13.31 12.94 -2.62
CA VAL A 352 -13.11 11.57 -2.10
C VAL A 352 -13.68 11.41 -0.68
N ASN A 353 -13.96 10.16 -0.30
CA ASN A 353 -14.43 9.84 1.04
C ASN A 353 -13.28 9.64 2.03
N HIS A 354 -12.17 9.08 1.55
CA HIS A 354 -10.96 8.83 2.34
C HIS A 354 -9.73 8.58 1.44
N ILE A 355 -8.53 8.67 2.01
CA ILE A 355 -7.28 8.18 1.40
C ILE A 355 -6.70 7.04 2.24
N ASN A 356 -6.01 6.13 1.58
CA ASN A 356 -5.35 4.95 2.12
C ASN A 356 -3.84 5.13 1.91
N VAL A 357 -3.19 5.78 2.87
CA VAL A 357 -1.78 6.20 2.77
C VAL A 357 -0.86 5.00 2.92
N MET A 358 -0.10 4.67 1.88
CA MET A 358 0.82 3.53 1.83
C MET A 358 2.10 3.84 2.62
N ALA A 359 2.02 3.68 3.95
CA ALA A 359 3.10 3.92 4.89
C ALA A 359 3.99 2.69 5.11
N TYR A 360 4.32 2.03 4.00
CA TYR A 360 5.19 0.87 3.87
C TYR A 360 6.00 1.01 2.58
N ASP A 361 6.91 0.07 2.31
CA ASP A 361 7.86 0.16 1.18
C ASP A 361 8.71 1.44 1.20
N ILE A 362 9.07 1.88 2.41
CA ILE A 362 9.93 3.06 2.60
C ILE A 362 11.41 2.71 2.35
N ASN A 363 11.85 1.52 2.77
CA ASN A 363 13.20 1.00 2.52
C ASN A 363 13.15 -0.39 1.87
N GLY A 364 14.09 -0.64 0.96
CA GLY A 364 14.15 -1.88 0.18
C GLY A 364 15.34 -1.91 -0.78
N SER A 365 15.27 -2.79 -1.79
CA SER A 365 16.34 -3.08 -2.75
C SER A 365 16.71 -1.94 -3.70
N TRP A 366 15.86 -0.91 -3.77
CA TRP A 366 16.11 0.37 -4.45
C TRP A 366 17.12 1.27 -3.71
N GLY A 367 17.36 1.04 -2.43
CA GLY A 367 18.34 1.78 -1.63
C GLY A 367 19.78 1.25 -1.77
N THR A 368 20.64 1.68 -0.84
CA THR A 368 22.03 1.20 -0.68
C THR A 368 22.33 0.69 0.74
N VAL A 369 21.47 1.01 1.71
CA VAL A 369 21.53 0.56 3.10
C VAL A 369 20.19 -0.06 3.51
N THR A 370 20.23 -1.01 4.45
CA THR A 370 19.04 -1.55 5.11
C THR A 370 18.35 -0.49 5.98
N GLY A 371 17.06 -0.70 6.24
CA GLY A 371 16.23 0.23 7.01
C GLY A 371 14.83 -0.34 7.26
N PRO A 372 13.99 0.38 8.03
CA PRO A 372 12.64 -0.06 8.36
C PRO A 372 11.72 -0.05 7.12
N ASN A 373 10.94 -1.11 6.92
CA ASN A 373 9.95 -1.19 5.81
C ASN A 373 8.86 -0.12 5.97
N ALA A 374 8.34 0.01 7.20
CA ALA A 374 7.22 0.88 7.55
C ALA A 374 7.49 1.56 8.91
N PRO A 375 8.47 2.48 9.01
CA PRO A 375 8.78 3.17 10.26
C PRO A 375 7.55 3.92 10.79
N LEU A 376 7.25 3.80 12.09
CA LEU A 376 6.27 4.69 12.74
C LEU A 376 6.84 6.10 12.81
N GLY A 377 7.93 6.28 13.55
CA GLY A 377 8.65 7.55 13.72
C GLY A 377 10.13 7.45 13.32
N GLY A 378 10.99 8.24 13.96
CA GLY A 378 12.44 8.23 13.73
C GLY A 378 13.03 9.54 13.17
N GLY A 379 12.31 10.67 13.31
CA GLY A 379 12.83 12.01 13.03
C GLY A 379 12.94 12.42 11.55
N GLY A 380 12.45 11.60 10.62
CA GLY A 380 12.38 11.91 9.19
C GLY A 380 10.95 12.07 8.67
N GLU A 381 10.79 12.78 7.55
CA GLU A 381 9.48 12.99 6.88
C GLU A 381 8.90 11.68 6.32
N LEU A 382 9.75 10.72 5.93
CA LEU A 382 9.35 9.42 5.40
C LEU A 382 9.07 8.41 6.53
N THR A 383 8.14 8.77 7.40
CA THR A 383 7.65 7.96 8.53
C THR A 383 6.12 7.97 8.56
N TYR A 384 5.47 6.97 9.17
CA TYR A 384 4.01 6.91 9.32
C TYR A 384 3.47 8.17 10.01
N GLU A 385 4.14 8.64 11.07
CA GLU A 385 3.80 9.90 11.74
C GLU A 385 3.98 11.12 10.81
N GLY A 386 5.13 11.20 10.13
CA GLY A 386 5.45 12.30 9.22
C GLY A 386 4.51 12.39 8.02
N GLY A 387 4.14 11.25 7.42
CA GLY A 387 3.21 11.20 6.30
C GLY A 387 1.77 11.55 6.70
N ALA A 388 1.30 11.04 7.85
CA ALA A 388 0.00 11.44 8.39
C ALA A 388 -0.07 12.96 8.59
N GLN A 389 0.97 13.55 9.19
CA GLN A 389 1.06 15.00 9.38
C GLN A 389 1.15 15.76 8.04
N ALA A 390 1.93 15.28 7.07
CA ALA A 390 2.08 15.92 5.76
C ALA A 390 0.76 16.00 4.97
N TRP A 391 -0.09 14.97 5.05
CA TRP A 391 -1.44 15.00 4.45
C TRP A 391 -2.40 15.93 5.21
N ILE A 392 -2.32 15.99 6.55
CA ILE A 392 -3.11 16.92 7.38
C ILE A 392 -2.72 18.38 7.06
N ASP A 393 -1.42 18.69 7.06
CA ASP A 393 -0.89 20.04 6.79
C ASP A 393 -1.22 20.51 5.37
N ALA A 394 -1.31 19.57 4.41
CA ALA A 394 -1.75 19.84 3.05
C ALA A 394 -3.30 19.89 2.88
N GLY A 395 -4.06 19.85 3.97
CA GLY A 395 -5.49 20.16 3.97
C GLY A 395 -6.44 18.96 3.88
N PHE A 396 -5.98 17.71 4.04
CA PHE A 396 -6.90 16.59 4.28
C PHE A 396 -7.40 16.59 5.74
N PRO A 397 -8.72 16.47 5.98
CA PRO A 397 -9.24 16.19 7.31
C PRO A 397 -8.66 14.87 7.85
N ALA A 398 -8.18 14.87 9.09
CA ALA A 398 -7.64 13.67 9.74
C ALA A 398 -8.61 12.46 9.65
N SER A 399 -9.92 12.70 9.82
CA SER A 399 -10.98 11.68 9.70
C SER A 399 -11.19 11.09 8.30
N GLN A 400 -10.52 11.62 7.27
CA GLN A 400 -10.46 11.06 5.92
C GLN A 400 -9.15 10.29 5.65
N ILE A 401 -8.18 10.26 6.58
CA ILE A 401 -6.88 9.61 6.37
C ILE A 401 -6.90 8.23 7.04
N ASN A 402 -6.74 7.17 6.26
CA ASN A 402 -6.44 5.83 6.75
C ASN A 402 -4.95 5.56 6.53
N MET A 403 -4.22 5.24 7.60
CA MET A 403 -2.79 4.98 7.48
C MET A 403 -2.51 3.48 7.29
N GLY A 404 -1.73 3.16 6.27
CA GLY A 404 -1.44 1.81 5.81
C GLY A 404 -0.44 1.06 6.68
N VAL A 405 -0.67 -0.22 6.91
CA VAL A 405 0.25 -1.13 7.61
C VAL A 405 0.54 -2.37 6.76
N PRO A 406 1.81 -2.84 6.71
CA PRO A 406 2.15 -4.03 5.96
C PRO A 406 1.92 -5.30 6.81
N PHE A 407 1.35 -6.34 6.21
CA PHE A 407 1.33 -7.69 6.77
C PHE A 407 2.50 -8.54 6.23
N TYR A 408 3.59 -7.86 5.89
CA TYR A 408 4.81 -8.42 5.33
C TYR A 408 6.05 -7.60 5.75
N GLY A 409 7.21 -8.19 5.53
CA GLY A 409 8.50 -7.54 5.58
C GLY A 409 9.26 -7.62 4.26
N ARG A 410 10.37 -6.89 4.19
CA ARG A 410 11.33 -6.91 3.08
C ARG A 410 12.69 -7.37 3.57
N SER A 411 13.35 -8.20 2.77
CA SER A 411 14.65 -8.80 3.10
C SER A 411 15.78 -8.41 2.14
N LEU A 412 16.98 -8.33 2.70
CA LEU A 412 18.21 -7.88 2.05
C LEU A 412 19.40 -8.67 2.63
N THR A 413 20.46 -8.85 1.84
CA THR A 413 21.69 -9.51 2.30
C THR A 413 22.72 -8.46 2.70
N THR A 414 23.08 -8.38 3.97
CA THR A 414 23.98 -7.35 4.48
C THR A 414 25.44 -7.69 4.19
N GLN A 415 26.27 -6.66 4.01
CA GLN A 415 27.73 -6.84 3.88
C GLN A 415 28.33 -7.25 5.24
N SER A 416 27.89 -6.59 6.31
CA SER A 416 28.36 -6.78 7.69
C SER A 416 27.49 -7.74 8.50
N ASP A 417 28.08 -8.36 9.52
CA ASP A 417 27.34 -9.06 10.57
C ASP A 417 26.58 -8.03 11.45
N MET A 418 25.27 -8.19 11.59
CA MET A 418 24.42 -7.31 12.40
C MET A 418 24.04 -7.91 13.77
N THR A 419 24.63 -9.03 14.17
CA THR A 419 24.37 -9.74 15.45
C THR A 419 24.43 -8.84 16.68
N THR A 420 25.33 -7.86 16.72
CA THR A 420 25.46 -6.89 17.83
C THR A 420 24.93 -5.49 17.53
N SER A 421 24.63 -5.17 16.26
CA SER A 421 24.14 -3.84 15.85
C SER A 421 22.84 -3.45 16.57
N GLN A 422 22.73 -2.20 17.00
CA GLN A 422 21.48 -1.63 17.50
C GLN A 422 20.69 -0.90 16.39
N SER A 423 21.35 -0.47 15.32
CA SER A 423 20.71 0.18 14.17
C SER A 423 20.32 -0.84 13.09
N MET A 424 19.21 -0.55 12.38
CA MET A 424 18.86 -1.24 11.14
C MET A 424 19.74 -0.85 9.94
N GLN A 425 20.55 0.20 10.03
CA GLN A 425 21.34 0.70 8.88
C GLN A 425 22.65 -0.08 8.70
N ALA A 426 22.75 -0.82 7.60
CA ALA A 426 23.97 -1.46 7.12
C ALA A 426 23.97 -1.52 5.58
N PRO A 427 25.12 -1.36 4.91
CA PRO A 427 25.23 -1.61 3.47
C PRO A 427 24.84 -3.05 3.12
N PHE A 428 24.12 -3.23 2.00
CA PHE A 428 23.72 -4.54 1.49
C PHE A 428 24.36 -4.87 0.12
N ILE A 429 24.14 -6.09 -0.36
CA ILE A 429 24.53 -6.55 -1.70
C ILE A 429 23.32 -6.91 -2.55
N LYS A 430 23.48 -6.85 -3.87
CA LYS A 430 22.52 -7.35 -4.87
C LYS A 430 22.99 -8.71 -5.43
N PRO A 431 22.10 -9.58 -5.96
CA PRO A 431 20.65 -9.41 -6.06
C PRO A 431 19.95 -9.50 -4.70
N VAL A 432 18.65 -9.20 -4.70
CA VAL A 432 17.77 -9.40 -3.53
C VAL A 432 17.78 -10.88 -3.14
N PRO A 433 17.91 -11.25 -1.85
CA PRO A 433 17.76 -12.64 -1.44
C PRO A 433 16.33 -13.13 -1.70
N VAL A 434 16.16 -14.44 -1.82
CA VAL A 434 14.83 -15.06 -1.78
C VAL A 434 14.15 -14.68 -0.47
N GLY A 435 12.92 -14.20 -0.56
CA GLY A 435 12.03 -13.96 0.56
C GLY A 435 11.51 -15.27 1.18
N ASP A 436 10.21 -15.33 1.39
CA ASP A 436 9.56 -16.53 1.91
C ASP A 436 9.29 -17.62 0.85
N ASN A 437 8.73 -18.77 1.26
CA ASN A 437 8.39 -19.89 0.37
C ASN A 437 7.31 -19.58 -0.70
N ASN A 438 6.80 -18.35 -0.78
CA ASN A 438 5.95 -17.87 -1.87
C ASN A 438 6.61 -16.75 -2.70
N ASP A 439 7.83 -16.31 -2.36
CA ASP A 439 8.60 -15.36 -3.17
C ASP A 439 9.21 -16.08 -4.38
N ALA A 440 8.40 -16.20 -5.43
CA ALA A 440 8.82 -16.75 -6.71
C ALA A 440 9.49 -15.67 -7.56
N LEU A 441 10.39 -16.09 -8.46
CA LEU A 441 10.88 -15.20 -9.53
C LEU A 441 9.70 -14.65 -10.33
N TRP A 442 9.63 -13.33 -10.43
CA TRP A 442 8.60 -12.63 -11.18
C TRP A 442 9.23 -11.48 -11.96
N THR A 443 8.66 -11.16 -13.12
CA THR A 443 9.08 -10.06 -13.99
C THR A 443 7.98 -9.02 -13.97
N ASP A 444 8.31 -7.80 -13.55
CA ASP A 444 7.42 -6.66 -13.72
C ASP A 444 7.19 -6.46 -15.24
N PRO A 445 5.94 -6.32 -15.72
CA PRO A 445 5.65 -6.03 -17.13
C PRO A 445 6.41 -4.80 -17.70
N CYS A 446 6.85 -3.88 -16.84
CA CYS A 446 7.68 -2.73 -17.18
C CYS A 446 9.20 -3.01 -17.14
N GLU A 447 9.65 -4.09 -16.50
CA GLU A 447 11.05 -4.47 -16.40
C GLU A 447 11.40 -5.63 -17.36
N ARG A 448 12.70 -5.95 -17.48
CA ARG A 448 13.20 -6.96 -18.43
C ARG A 448 13.77 -8.22 -17.79
N GLU A 449 14.03 -8.19 -16.49
CA GLU A 449 14.67 -9.29 -15.77
C GLU A 449 13.73 -9.80 -14.67
N ALA A 450 13.69 -11.12 -14.48
CA ALA A 450 12.95 -11.70 -13.36
C ALA A 450 13.77 -11.55 -12.07
N ALA A 451 13.13 -11.07 -11.00
CA ALA A 451 13.75 -10.89 -9.70
C ALA A 451 12.93 -11.55 -8.59
N TYR A 452 13.59 -11.81 -7.46
CA TYR A 452 12.92 -12.06 -6.18
C TYR A 452 12.51 -10.73 -5.57
N SER A 453 11.32 -10.69 -4.95
CA SER A 453 10.85 -9.48 -4.28
C SER A 453 11.52 -9.25 -2.91
N GLY A 454 12.10 -10.33 -2.34
CA GLY A 454 12.61 -10.36 -0.97
C GLY A 454 11.52 -10.30 0.09
N VAL A 455 10.24 -10.45 -0.28
CA VAL A 455 9.09 -10.29 0.61
C VAL A 455 8.93 -11.49 1.55
N TRP A 456 8.65 -11.17 2.81
CA TRP A 456 8.31 -12.13 3.86
C TRP A 456 6.92 -11.81 4.43
N LYS A 457 5.89 -12.53 4.00
CA LYS A 457 4.54 -12.43 4.57
C LYS A 457 4.57 -12.82 6.04
N TYR A 458 3.79 -12.15 6.89
CA TYR A 458 3.82 -12.39 8.33
C TYR A 458 3.52 -13.85 8.68
N LYS A 459 2.52 -14.46 8.04
CA LYS A 459 2.23 -15.90 8.21
C LYS A 459 3.40 -16.80 7.86
N ASN A 460 4.21 -16.44 6.86
CA ASN A 460 5.32 -17.27 6.44
C ASN A 460 6.54 -17.13 7.36
N LEU A 461 6.71 -15.98 8.05
CA LEU A 461 7.64 -15.86 9.18
C LEU A 461 7.23 -16.81 10.33
N ARG A 462 5.93 -17.10 10.47
CA ARG A 462 5.37 -17.99 11.50
C ARG A 462 5.43 -19.46 11.11
N GLU A 463 4.94 -19.82 9.94
CA GLU A 463 4.86 -21.19 9.43
C GLU A 463 6.25 -21.79 9.19
N GLN A 464 7.23 -21.00 8.72
CA GLN A 464 8.62 -21.44 8.58
C GLN A 464 9.42 -21.36 9.89
N GLY A 465 8.80 -20.97 11.00
CA GLY A 465 9.42 -20.93 12.32
C GLY A 465 10.50 -19.86 12.48
N VAL A 466 10.54 -18.81 11.65
CA VAL A 466 11.45 -17.67 11.81
C VAL A 466 11.15 -16.95 13.12
N VAL A 467 9.86 -16.73 13.43
CA VAL A 467 9.38 -16.25 14.74
C VAL A 467 8.26 -17.13 15.29
N ASP A 468 8.16 -17.25 16.61
CA ASP A 468 7.14 -18.04 17.31
C ASP A 468 5.87 -17.25 17.67
N GLN A 469 4.90 -17.92 18.31
CA GLN A 469 3.61 -17.34 18.74
C GLN A 469 3.70 -16.13 19.68
N TYR A 470 4.86 -15.95 20.31
CA TYR A 470 5.15 -14.82 21.19
C TYR A 470 6.01 -13.74 20.48
N GLY A 471 6.21 -13.86 19.17
CA GLY A 471 7.06 -12.96 18.37
C GLY A 471 8.56 -13.17 18.58
N ARG A 472 8.99 -14.25 19.23
CA ARG A 472 10.41 -14.50 19.50
C ARG A 472 11.06 -15.20 18.30
N ALA A 473 12.21 -14.71 17.86
CA ALA A 473 12.96 -15.39 16.81
C ALA A 473 13.46 -16.77 17.27
N ARG A 474 13.48 -17.75 16.36
CA ARG A 474 14.13 -19.04 16.58
C ARG A 474 15.50 -19.07 15.93
N ALA A 475 16.48 -19.70 16.59
CA ALA A 475 17.82 -19.86 16.04
C ALA A 475 17.80 -20.48 14.63
N PRO A 476 18.61 -19.97 13.68
CA PRO A 476 19.67 -18.98 13.85
C PRO A 476 19.20 -17.51 13.87
N TRP A 477 17.92 -17.21 13.68
CA TRP A 477 17.42 -15.84 13.62
C TRP A 477 17.49 -15.12 14.97
N ILE A 478 17.76 -13.82 14.89
CA ILE A 478 17.83 -12.89 16.01
C ILE A 478 16.82 -11.77 15.76
N ARG A 479 15.77 -11.65 16.58
CA ARG A 479 14.85 -10.49 16.56
C ARG A 479 15.45 -9.35 17.37
N LYS A 480 15.35 -8.15 16.83
CA LYS A 480 15.58 -6.88 17.52
C LYS A 480 14.40 -5.95 17.26
N PHE A 481 14.27 -4.92 18.08
CA PHE A 481 13.27 -3.88 17.92
C PHE A 481 13.98 -2.54 17.94
N ASP A 482 13.86 -1.80 16.84
CA ASP A 482 14.44 -0.47 16.73
C ASP A 482 13.53 0.55 17.42
N ARG A 483 14.09 1.34 18.34
CA ARG A 483 13.31 2.25 19.19
C ARG A 483 12.96 3.56 18.49
N GLU A 484 13.70 3.94 17.46
CA GLU A 484 13.48 5.20 16.73
C GLU A 484 12.33 5.04 15.73
N SER A 485 12.38 4.01 14.88
CA SER A 485 11.29 3.66 13.96
C SER A 485 10.11 2.94 14.61
N GLN A 486 10.29 2.42 15.84
CA GLN A 486 9.34 1.55 16.54
C GLN A 486 8.91 0.33 15.71
N THR A 487 9.87 -0.31 15.02
CA THR A 487 9.61 -1.52 14.22
C THR A 487 10.59 -2.67 14.53
N PRO A 488 10.13 -3.93 14.41
CA PRO A 488 10.99 -5.09 14.57
C PRO A 488 11.85 -5.33 13.33
N TRP A 489 12.98 -6.00 13.55
CA TRP A 489 13.79 -6.57 12.48
C TRP A 489 14.39 -7.92 12.91
N LEU A 490 14.71 -8.73 11.91
CA LEU A 490 15.31 -10.05 12.06
C LEU A 490 16.65 -10.08 11.34
N PHE A 491 17.61 -10.80 11.91
CA PHE A 491 18.89 -11.06 11.29
C PHE A 491 19.30 -12.52 11.43
N ASN A 492 19.78 -13.13 10.35
CA ASN A 492 20.36 -14.46 10.34
C ASN A 492 21.89 -14.35 10.13
N PRO A 493 22.72 -14.66 11.14
CA PRO A 493 24.17 -14.53 11.04
C PRO A 493 24.83 -15.54 10.08
N GLN A 494 24.13 -16.63 9.75
CA GLN A 494 24.65 -17.65 8.83
C GLN A 494 24.50 -17.23 7.36
N THR A 495 23.40 -16.56 7.02
CA THR A 495 23.11 -16.12 5.64
C THR A 495 23.35 -14.62 5.41
N LYS A 496 23.57 -13.85 6.48
CA LYS A 496 23.52 -12.38 6.51
C LYS A 496 22.19 -11.79 6.01
N GLN A 497 21.11 -12.55 6.04
CA GLN A 497 19.79 -12.03 5.66
C GLN A 497 19.24 -11.16 6.79
N PHE A 498 18.95 -9.90 6.46
CA PHE A 498 18.18 -8.95 7.24
C PHE A 498 16.72 -8.99 6.76
N ILE A 499 15.76 -8.85 7.67
CA ILE A 499 14.34 -8.64 7.35
C ILE A 499 13.81 -7.50 8.24
N SER A 500 13.25 -6.45 7.65
CA SER A 500 12.39 -5.49 8.37
C SER A 500 10.92 -5.78 8.05
N TYR A 501 10.07 -5.77 9.08
CA TYR A 501 8.67 -6.19 9.01
C TYR A 501 7.86 -5.49 10.11
N ASP A 502 6.55 -5.78 10.16
CA ASP A 502 5.67 -5.39 11.27
C ASP A 502 5.21 -6.62 12.06
N ASP A 503 4.99 -6.44 13.36
CA ASP A 503 4.36 -7.44 14.22
C ASP A 503 3.37 -6.81 15.22
N LYS A 504 2.82 -7.62 16.12
CA LYS A 504 1.84 -7.19 17.12
C LYS A 504 2.34 -6.08 18.07
N GLU A 505 3.64 -5.83 18.18
CA GLU A 505 4.21 -4.73 18.96
C GLU A 505 4.13 -3.43 18.16
N SER A 506 4.69 -3.40 16.95
CA SER A 506 4.71 -2.19 16.09
C SER A 506 3.34 -1.79 15.56
N LEU A 507 2.46 -2.74 15.27
CA LEU A 507 1.08 -2.44 14.85
C LEU A 507 0.24 -1.79 15.95
N ARG A 508 0.45 -2.14 17.23
CA ARG A 508 -0.26 -1.46 18.33
C ARG A 508 0.13 0.01 18.40
N LEU A 509 1.42 0.31 18.31
CA LEU A 509 1.96 1.67 18.36
C LEU A 509 1.41 2.53 17.20
N LYS A 510 1.28 1.95 16.00
CA LYS A 510 0.63 2.59 14.84
C LYS A 510 -0.87 2.83 15.02
N VAL A 511 -1.59 1.86 15.59
CA VAL A 511 -3.01 2.00 15.92
C VAL A 511 -3.22 3.07 16.99
N ASP A 512 -2.41 3.07 18.06
CA ASP A 512 -2.47 4.07 19.14
C ASP A 512 -2.21 5.49 18.60
N TYR A 513 -1.22 5.67 17.72
CA TYR A 513 -0.99 6.93 17.02
C TYR A 513 -2.21 7.36 16.18
N ALA A 514 -2.78 6.44 15.40
CA ALA A 514 -3.96 6.72 14.57
C ALA A 514 -5.19 7.12 15.43
N LYS A 515 -5.33 6.56 16.63
CA LYS A 515 -6.33 6.99 17.62
C LYS A 515 -6.03 8.38 18.16
N GLU A 516 -4.79 8.65 18.58
CA GLU A 516 -4.36 9.94 19.14
C GLU A 516 -4.60 11.09 18.17
N LYS A 517 -4.19 10.93 16.90
CA LYS A 517 -4.38 11.93 15.84
C LYS A 517 -5.81 11.94 15.26
N GLN A 518 -6.71 11.12 15.81
CA GLN A 518 -8.11 11.00 15.38
C GLN A 518 -8.28 10.67 13.89
N LEU A 519 -7.34 9.93 13.32
CA LEU A 519 -7.33 9.57 11.89
C LEU A 519 -8.60 8.79 11.50
N GLY A 520 -8.92 8.72 10.21
CA GLY A 520 -10.08 7.99 9.68
C GLY A 520 -10.06 6.52 10.07
N GLY A 521 -8.87 5.94 10.18
CA GLY A 521 -8.66 4.56 10.58
C GLY A 521 -7.31 4.03 10.14
N VAL A 522 -7.26 2.74 9.85
CA VAL A 522 -6.08 2.05 9.30
C VAL A 522 -6.45 1.29 8.03
N MET A 523 -5.46 1.11 7.17
CA MET A 523 -5.53 0.25 5.99
C MET A 523 -4.46 -0.85 6.10
N LEU A 524 -4.67 -2.03 5.54
CA LEU A 524 -3.68 -3.11 5.51
C LEU A 524 -3.42 -3.66 4.10
N TRP A 525 -2.14 -3.92 3.80
CA TRP A 525 -1.68 -4.66 2.62
C TRP A 525 -0.90 -5.91 3.06
N ALA A 526 -1.31 -7.14 2.77
CA ALA A 526 -2.63 -7.56 2.24
C ALA A 526 -3.20 -8.68 3.10
N LEU A 527 -4.53 -8.83 3.09
CA LEU A 527 -5.27 -9.63 4.08
C LEU A 527 -4.83 -11.09 4.15
N ASN A 528 -4.46 -11.68 3.02
CA ASN A 528 -4.02 -13.07 2.88
C ASN A 528 -2.59 -13.35 3.40
N GLN A 529 -1.89 -12.33 3.89
CA GLN A 529 -0.50 -12.40 4.39
C GLN A 529 -0.43 -12.57 5.92
N ASP A 530 -1.53 -12.33 6.64
CA ASP A 530 -1.67 -12.68 8.05
C ASP A 530 -1.81 -14.20 8.24
N THR A 531 -1.51 -14.63 9.46
CA THR A 531 -1.77 -15.96 10.01
C THR A 531 -3.24 -16.37 9.87
N VAL A 532 -3.50 -17.69 9.89
CA VAL A 532 -4.86 -18.26 9.86
C VAL A 532 -5.72 -17.82 11.05
N ASP A 533 -5.10 -17.45 12.17
CA ASP A 533 -5.75 -16.96 13.38
C ASP A 533 -5.86 -15.42 13.42
N PHE A 534 -5.49 -14.72 12.34
CA PHE A 534 -5.61 -13.26 12.17
C PHE A 534 -4.84 -12.42 13.21
N GLU A 535 -3.66 -12.87 13.62
CA GLU A 535 -2.85 -12.26 14.69
C GLU A 535 -2.53 -10.76 14.52
N LEU A 536 -2.36 -10.27 13.29
CA LEU A 536 -2.10 -8.85 13.02
C LEU A 536 -3.41 -8.06 12.86
N LEU A 537 -4.39 -8.62 12.17
CA LEU A 537 -5.72 -8.01 12.00
C LEU A 537 -6.48 -7.85 13.34
N ASP A 538 -6.24 -8.75 14.30
CA ASP A 538 -6.79 -8.64 15.65
C ASP A 538 -6.25 -7.42 16.41
N VAL A 539 -4.99 -7.02 16.17
CA VAL A 539 -4.43 -5.78 16.72
C VAL A 539 -5.13 -4.55 16.11
N LEU A 540 -5.46 -4.59 14.82
CA LEU A 540 -6.14 -3.48 14.16
C LEU A 540 -7.56 -3.23 14.69
N GLN A 541 -8.16 -4.17 15.43
CA GLN A 541 -9.49 -3.96 16.03
C GLN A 541 -9.48 -2.89 17.13
N ASP A 542 -8.33 -2.57 17.71
CA ASP A 542 -8.22 -1.52 18.73
C ASP A 542 -8.50 -0.11 18.15
N ILE A 543 -8.44 0.12 16.83
CA ILE A 543 -8.87 1.39 16.21
C ILE A 543 -10.39 1.58 16.31
N ARG A 544 -11.16 0.49 16.40
CA ARG A 544 -12.65 0.46 16.42
C ARG A 544 -13.23 0.54 17.84
N ARG A 545 -12.37 0.70 18.87
CA ARG A 545 -12.71 0.75 20.30
C ARG A 545 -12.46 2.14 20.89
#